data_AF-H1KIK9-F1
#
_entry.id   AF-H1KIK9-F1
#
_cell.length_a   1.000
_cell.length_b   1.000
_cell.length_c   1.000
_cell.angle_alpha   90.00
_cell.angle_beta   90.00
_cell.angle_gamma   90.00
#
_symmetry.space_group_name_H-M   'P 1'
#
loop_
_entity.id
_entity.type
_entity.pdbx_description
1 polymer ?
#
loop_
_entity_poly.entity_id
_entity_poly.type
_entity_poly.pdbx_seq_one_letter_code
_entity_poly.pdbx_strand_id
1 'polypeptide(L)'
;MTVGAGMSPSFAPTLPREAALRHLVRTFEGAGLPNARSDARFLLQHTLSLTPLDLSLRGREPLGAAGAEALRQAAERRLAG
;
A
#
# COMPACT_ATOMS: atom_id res chain seq x y z
N MET A 1 27.30 -4.26 -3.77
CA MET A 1 25.91 -4.64 -3.42
C MET A 1 25.05 -3.44 -3.78
N THR A 2 24.33 -3.54 -4.89
CA THR A 2 23.66 -2.41 -5.55
C THR A 2 22.46 -1.96 -4.74
N VAL A 3 22.47 -0.71 -4.33
CA VAL A 3 21.33 0.01 -3.77
C VAL A 3 20.17 -0.05 -4.76
N GLY A 4 19.04 -0.66 -4.36
CA GLY A 4 17.80 -0.63 -5.12
C GLY A 4 17.12 0.73 -4.99
N ALA A 5 17.73 1.77 -5.55
CA ALA A 5 17.08 3.06 -5.70
C ALA A 5 15.91 2.92 -6.69
N GLY A 6 14.69 3.25 -6.23
CA GLY A 6 13.67 3.82 -7.11
C GLY A 6 12.67 2.87 -7.78
N MET A 7 12.23 1.78 -7.14
CA MET A 7 11.00 1.11 -7.59
C MET A 7 9.84 1.55 -6.71
N SER A 8 9.31 2.73 -7.02
CA SER A 8 8.07 3.23 -6.43
C SER A 8 6.97 2.18 -6.58
N PRO A 9 6.23 1.84 -5.51
CA PRO A 9 5.15 0.88 -5.60
C PRO A 9 4.05 1.45 -6.49
N SER A 10 3.78 0.79 -7.63
CA SER A 10 2.70 1.16 -8.55
C SER A 10 1.46 0.32 -8.28
N PHE A 11 0.31 0.98 -8.19
CA PHE A 11 -0.98 0.34 -7.98
C PHE A 11 -1.87 0.56 -9.20
N ALA A 12 -2.38 -0.52 -9.79
CA ALA A 12 -3.39 -0.40 -10.85
C ALA A 12 -4.74 0.04 -10.24
N PRO A 13 -5.51 0.93 -10.90
CA PRO A 13 -6.84 1.32 -10.44
C PRO A 13 -7.81 0.15 -10.23
N THR A 14 -7.65 -0.91 -11.01
CA THR A 14 -8.46 -2.14 -10.95
C THR A 14 -7.96 -3.14 -9.91
N LEU A 15 -6.82 -2.87 -9.25
CA LEU A 15 -6.26 -3.75 -8.24
C LEU A 15 -7.21 -3.82 -7.04
N PRO A 16 -7.56 -5.02 -6.56
CA PRO A 16 -8.35 -5.16 -5.34
C PRO A 16 -7.61 -4.58 -4.13
N ARG A 17 -8.33 -3.93 -3.21
CA ARG A 17 -7.77 -3.36 -1.97
C ARG A 17 -6.95 -4.37 -1.17
N GLU A 18 -7.40 -5.62 -1.08
CA GLU A 18 -6.65 -6.68 -0.38
C GLU A 18 -5.32 -7.02 -1.09
N ALA A 19 -5.29 -6.96 -2.42
CA ALA A 19 -4.10 -7.23 -3.20
C ALA A 19 -3.11 -6.07 -3.10
N ALA A 20 -3.62 -4.83 -3.06
CA ALA A 20 -2.85 -3.63 -2.77
C ALA A 20 -2.21 -3.70 -1.38
N LEU A 21 -2.95 -4.14 -0.35
CA LEU A 21 -2.39 -4.35 0.99
C LEU A 21 -1.26 -5.39 0.97
N ARG A 22 -1.47 -6.55 0.34
CA ARG A 22 -0.43 -7.58 0.21
C ARG A 22 0.80 -7.05 -0.53
N HIS A 23 0.60 -6.20 -1.54
CA HIS A 23 1.70 -5.57 -2.26
C HIS A 23 2.49 -4.63 -1.33
N LEU A 24 1.82 -3.72 -0.62
CA LEU A 24 2.45 -2.81 0.35
C LEU A 24 3.24 -3.55 1.41
N VAL A 25 2.68 -4.62 1.97
CA VAL A 25 3.38 -5.46 2.96
C VAL A 25 4.70 -5.97 2.40
N ARG A 26 4.69 -6.57 1.20
CA ARG A 26 5.91 -7.08 0.56
C ARG A 26 6.91 -5.97 0.26
N THR A 27 6.44 -4.82 -0.21
CA THR A 27 7.30 -3.67 -0.48
C THR A 27 7.98 -3.18 0.81
N PHE A 28 7.24 -3.05 1.91
CA PHE A 28 7.76 -2.56 3.18
C PHE A 28 8.67 -3.59 3.86
N GLU A 29 8.30 -4.87 3.83
CA GLU A 29 9.15 -5.97 4.32
C GLU A 29 10.47 -6.04 3.51
N GLY A 30 10.39 -5.92 2.18
CA GLY A 30 11.57 -5.91 1.31
C GLY A 30 12.47 -4.69 1.49
N ALA A 31 11.91 -3.56 1.91
CA ALA A 31 12.67 -2.36 2.27
C ALA A 31 13.19 -2.38 3.73
N GLY A 32 12.90 -3.42 4.51
CA GLY A 32 13.40 -3.58 5.88
C GLY A 32 12.71 -2.66 6.90
N LEU A 33 11.49 -2.17 6.61
CA LEU A 33 10.77 -1.32 7.56
C LEU A 33 10.36 -2.13 8.81
N PRO A 34 10.58 -1.59 10.03
CA PRO A 34 10.03 -2.19 11.23
C PRO A 34 8.49 -2.16 11.17
N ASN A 35 7.84 -3.20 11.69
CA ASN A 35 6.37 -3.31 11.69
C ASN A 35 5.69 -3.18 10.31
N ALA A 36 6.38 -3.55 9.22
CA ALA A 36 5.92 -3.42 7.83
C ALA A 36 4.44 -3.80 7.60
N ARG A 37 3.95 -4.87 8.25
CA ARG A 37 2.54 -5.29 8.14
C ARG A 37 1.54 -4.31 8.74
N SER A 38 1.82 -3.86 9.96
CA SER A 38 0.97 -2.89 10.65
C SER A 38 1.01 -1.54 9.94
N ASP A 39 2.19 -1.11 9.50
CA ASP A 39 2.39 0.13 8.74
C ASP A 39 1.64 0.10 7.41
N ALA A 40 1.79 -0.97 6.62
CA ALA A 40 1.09 -1.14 5.34
C ALA A 40 -0.43 -1.10 5.53
N ARG A 41 -0.92 -1.76 6.58
CA ARG A 41 -2.35 -1.81 6.90
C ARG A 41 -2.88 -0.46 7.37
N PHE A 42 -2.12 0.28 8.16
CA PHE A 42 -2.47 1.64 8.60
C PHE A 42 -2.48 2.60 7.42
N LEU A 43 -1.42 2.59 6.60
CA LEU A 43 -1.26 3.48 5.46
C LEU A 43 -2.39 3.29 4.44
N LEU A 44 -2.76 2.05 4.12
CA LEU A 44 -3.87 1.78 3.20
C LEU A 44 -5.21 2.24 3.76
N GLN A 45 -5.51 1.95 5.03
CA GLN A 45 -6.77 2.38 5.66
C GLN A 45 -6.88 3.89 5.71
N HIS A 46 -5.81 4.57 6.13
CA HIS A 46 -5.82 6.02 6.24
C HIS A 46 -5.93 6.69 4.87
N THR A 47 -5.16 6.23 3.88
CA THR A 47 -5.17 6.81 2.53
C THR A 47 -6.52 6.66 1.84
N LEU A 48 -7.17 5.52 2.02
CA LEU A 48 -8.44 5.21 1.35
C LEU A 48 -9.68 5.52 2.21
N SER A 49 -9.50 6.12 3.39
CA SER A 49 -10.56 6.36 4.38
C SER A 49 -11.37 5.09 4.71
N LEU A 50 -10.67 3.95 4.84
CA LEU A 50 -11.29 2.65 5.12
C LEU A 50 -11.18 2.31 6.61
N THR A 51 -12.21 1.64 7.11
CA THR A 51 -12.17 1.00 8.43
C THR A 51 -11.55 -0.40 8.33
N PRO A 52 -11.18 -1.02 9.47
CA PRO A 52 -10.75 -2.41 9.49
C PRO A 52 -11.80 -3.38 8.91
N LEU A 53 -13.09 -3.06 9.07
CA LEU A 53 -14.20 -3.88 8.60
C LEU A 53 -14.37 -3.79 7.08
N ASP A 54 -14.12 -2.63 6.48
CA ASP A 54 -14.20 -2.44 5.02
C ASP A 54 -13.23 -3.35 4.28
N LEU A 55 -12.03 -3.59 4.83
CA LEU A 55 -11.09 -4.54 4.23
C LEU A 55 -11.61 -5.98 4.26
N SER A 56 -12.31 -6.37 5.32
CA SER A 56 -12.89 -7.71 5.45
C SER A 56 -14.10 -7.91 4.53
N LEU A 57 -14.95 -6.88 4.39
CA LEU A 57 -16.20 -6.97 3.62
C LEU A 57 -16.03 -6.60 2.14
N ARG A 58 -15.12 -5.67 1.84
CA ARG A 58 -14.96 -5.02 0.54
C ARG A 58 -13.52 -5.09 0.03
N GLY A 59 -12.72 -6.04 0.54
CA GLY A 59 -11.33 -6.23 0.10
C GLY A 59 -11.18 -6.47 -1.40
N ARG A 60 -12.21 -7.08 -2.02
CA ARG A 60 -12.27 -7.35 -3.46
C ARG A 60 -12.64 -6.14 -4.33
N GLU A 61 -13.09 -5.03 -3.72
CA GLU A 61 -13.37 -3.81 -4.48
C GLU A 61 -12.07 -3.23 -5.05
N PRO A 62 -12.11 -2.68 -6.28
CA PRO A 62 -10.97 -2.01 -6.87
C PRO A 62 -10.61 -0.73 -6.10
N LEU A 63 -9.33 -0.34 -6.15
CA LEU A 63 -8.83 0.91 -5.57
C LEU A 63 -9.46 2.16 -6.20
N GLY A 64 -9.77 2.09 -7.50
CA GLY A 64 -10.07 3.27 -8.31
C GLY A 64 -8.82 4.10 -8.60
N ALA A 65 -8.92 5.02 -9.57
CA ALA A 65 -7.76 5.80 -10.03
C ALA A 65 -7.22 6.74 -8.93
N ALA A 66 -8.12 7.44 -8.24
CA ALA A 66 -7.76 8.34 -7.15
C ALA A 66 -7.12 7.57 -5.97
N GLY A 67 -7.69 6.42 -5.60
CA GLY A 67 -7.17 5.59 -4.52
C GLY A 67 -5.79 5.00 -4.84
N ALA A 68 -5.60 4.51 -6.07
CA ALA A 68 -4.32 3.99 -6.52
C ALA A 68 -3.20 5.05 -6.49
N GLU A 69 -3.49 6.25 -6.98
CA GLU A 69 -2.53 7.35 -7.01
C GLU A 69 -2.20 7.87 -5.61
N ALA A 70 -3.21 8.06 -4.75
CA ALA A 70 -3.00 8.46 -3.36
C ALA A 70 -2.15 7.41 -2.61
N LEU A 71 -2.39 6.13 -2.84
CA LEU A 71 -1.65 5.03 -2.20
C LEU A 71 -0.20 4.98 -2.67
N ARG A 72 0.05 5.20 -3.96
CA ARG A 72 1.40 5.33 -4.52
C ARG A 72 2.16 6.45 -3.82
N GLN A 73 1.60 7.65 -3.78
CA GLN A 73 2.25 8.81 -3.15
C GLN A 73 2.51 8.60 -1.65
N ALA A 74 1.55 8.04 -0.92
CA ALA A 74 1.70 7.76 0.50
C ALA A 74 2.82 6.75 0.76
N ALA A 75 2.87 5.68 -0.03
CA ALA A 75 3.90 4.64 0.08
C ALA A 75 5.30 5.17 -0.29
N GLU A 76 5.41 6.01 -1.33
CA GLU A 76 6.66 6.69 -1.69
C GLU A 76 7.19 7.53 -0.54
N ARG A 77 6.35 8.35 0.09
CA ARG A 77 6.74 9.17 1.25
C ARG A 77 7.20 8.30 2.42
N ARG A 78 6.55 7.16 2.66
CA ARG A 78 6.91 6.25 3.75
C ARG A 78 8.24 5.53 3.51
N LEU A 79 8.54 5.21 2.26
CA LEU A 79 9.80 4.59 1.84
C LEU A 79 10.97 5.59 1.78
N ALA A 80 10.69 6.86 1.52
CA ALA A 80 11.66 7.94 1.59
C ALA A 80 11.95 8.42 3.01
N GLY A 81 11.11 8.03 3.98
CA GLY A 81 11.19 8.39 5.40
C GLY A 81 12.28 7.67 6.17
#